data_AF-A0A395YHJ1-F1
#
_entry.id   AF-A0A395YHJ1-F1
#
_cell.length_a   1.000
_cell.length_b   1.000
_cell.length_c   1.000
_cell.angle_alpha   90.00
_cell.angle_beta   90.00
_cell.angle_gamma   90.00
#
_symmetry.space_group_name_H-M   'P 1'
#
loop_
_entity.id
_entity.type
_entity.pdbx_description
1 polymer ?
#
loop_
_entity_poly.entity_id
_entity_poly.type
_entity_poly.pdbx_seq_one_letter_code
_entity_poly.pdbx_strand_id
1 'polypeptide(L)'
;MGKRKITCNNNSCKHHTNGGCDTCITLDGSGKCKSFEKGFAYYFHIVWDALDNKNFIDMVEIRMNPDLKTGLFYVMECYDLGFSEMEWGTCRMVMLKDGKEGKPLKYEEIIEREMNMEKFSKHLENFNNGIMPQMQQEQEQDAAGQQDKEEKEFGWLSPTGVFTESPFGTHEESAEQICEEKGFTEEYWNWVKENRGNEINHLMRDFLSEVKGYCLIHNPSGYTGYIVTNMKNLTKQQKEFLYGYFMDMGDRFKAEQFVDFD
;
A
#
# COMPACT_ATOMS: atom_id res chain seq x y z
N MET A 1 50.32 17.78 -7.90
CA MET A 1 49.01 18.23 -8.42
C MET A 1 48.23 18.84 -7.26
N GLY A 2 47.85 20.11 -7.35
CA GLY A 2 47.10 20.77 -6.27
C GLY A 2 45.73 20.12 -6.08
N LYS A 3 45.38 19.73 -4.86
CA LYS A 3 44.04 19.27 -4.50
C LYS A 3 43.07 20.41 -4.80
N ARG A 4 42.28 20.29 -5.88
CA ARG A 4 41.13 21.18 -6.08
C ARG A 4 40.22 20.99 -4.87
N LYS A 5 39.95 22.05 -4.10
CA LYS A 5 39.00 22.00 -2.99
C LYS A 5 37.60 21.87 -3.60
N ILE A 6 37.09 20.65 -3.65
CA ILE A 6 35.71 20.39 -4.02
C ILE A 6 34.97 20.13 -2.71
N THR A 7 33.98 20.97 -2.44
CA THR A 7 33.12 20.85 -1.27
C THR A 7 31.94 19.96 -1.64
N CYS A 8 31.74 18.86 -0.91
CA CYS A 8 30.52 18.07 -1.01
C CYS A 8 29.52 18.64 -0.02
N ASN A 9 28.33 19.02 -0.50
CA ASN A 9 27.22 19.48 0.34
C ASN A 9 26.12 18.39 0.45
N ASN A 10 26.37 17.19 -0.08
CA ASN A 10 25.40 16.11 -0.08
C ASN A 10 25.55 15.30 1.21
N ASN A 11 24.80 15.68 2.25
CA ASN A 11 24.80 15.01 3.55
C ASN A 11 24.25 13.58 3.50
N SER A 12 23.62 13.16 2.39
CA SER A 12 23.18 11.79 2.15
C SER A 12 24.31 10.89 1.65
N CYS A 13 25.45 11.45 1.24
CA CYS A 13 26.57 10.67 0.72
C CYS A 13 27.38 10.05 1.87
N LYS A 14 27.71 8.77 1.77
CA LYS A 14 28.60 8.06 2.70
C LYS A 14 29.98 8.72 2.83
N HIS A 15 30.44 9.34 1.76
CA HIS A 15 31.74 10.02 1.70
C HIS A 15 31.71 11.47 2.19
N HIS A 16 30.55 11.97 2.62
CA HIS A 16 30.42 13.33 3.12
C HIS A 16 31.15 13.48 4.45
N THR A 17 31.91 14.57 4.57
CA THR A 17 32.57 14.99 5.81
C THR A 17 32.27 16.46 6.04
N ASN A 18 32.37 16.94 7.29
CA ASN A 18 32.13 18.36 7.59
C ASN A 18 33.05 19.29 6.77
N GLY A 19 32.51 19.83 5.67
CA GLY A 19 33.20 20.72 4.75
C GLY A 19 33.94 20.04 3.59
N GLY A 20 33.66 18.78 3.26
CA GLY A 20 34.37 18.09 2.17
C GLY A 20 33.90 16.67 1.84
N CYS A 21 34.79 15.93 1.19
CA CYS A 21 34.57 14.56 0.78
C CYS A 21 35.83 13.73 1.12
N ASP A 22 35.66 12.55 1.70
CA ASP A 22 36.77 11.68 2.10
C ASP A 22 37.29 10.79 0.95
N THR A 23 36.57 10.74 -0.18
CA THR A 23 36.93 9.94 -1.34
C THR A 23 37.46 10.78 -2.50
N CYS A 24 38.14 10.10 -3.42
CA CYS A 24 38.49 10.64 -4.72
C CYS A 24 37.24 10.70 -5.61
N ILE A 25 36.65 11.89 -5.68
CA ILE A 25 35.50 12.20 -6.52
C ILE A 25 35.80 12.08 -8.02
N THR A 26 34.94 11.35 -8.71
CA THR A 26 34.88 11.28 -10.16
C THR A 26 33.66 12.07 -10.62
N LEU A 27 33.81 12.96 -11.60
CA LEU A 27 32.70 13.72 -12.17
C LEU A 27 32.34 13.19 -13.56
N ASP A 28 31.07 13.25 -13.93
CA ASP A 28 30.62 12.99 -15.29
C ASP A 28 30.79 14.21 -16.23
N GLY A 29 30.45 14.05 -17.51
CA GLY A 29 30.54 15.13 -18.51
C GLY A 29 29.64 16.34 -18.22
N SER A 30 28.67 16.21 -17.32
CA SER A 30 27.80 17.28 -16.83
C SER A 30 28.25 17.87 -15.48
N GLY A 31 29.36 17.38 -14.91
CA GLY A 31 29.88 17.81 -13.61
C GLY A 31 29.21 17.15 -12.40
N LYS A 32 28.37 16.12 -12.58
CA LYS A 32 27.75 15.38 -11.47
C LYS A 32 28.73 14.36 -10.88
N CYS A 33 28.70 14.22 -9.56
CA CYS A 33 29.54 13.25 -8.85
C CYS A 33 29.09 11.81 -9.14
N LYS A 34 30.00 10.99 -9.67
CA LYS A 34 29.84 9.54 -9.85
C LYS A 34 30.33 8.72 -8.65
N SER A 35 31.05 9.34 -7.72
CA SER A 35 31.50 8.68 -6.48
C SER A 35 30.45 8.76 -5.37
N PHE A 36 29.16 8.95 -5.71
CA PHE A 36 28.10 8.96 -4.71
C PHE A 36 27.82 7.53 -4.25
N GLU A 37 27.92 7.31 -2.93
CA GLU A 37 27.44 6.11 -2.27
C GLU A 37 26.39 6.53 -1.24
N LYS A 38 25.31 5.76 -1.13
CA LYS A 38 24.24 6.01 -0.15
C LYS A 38 24.83 5.89 1.25
N GLY A 39 24.80 6.98 2.01
CA GLY A 39 25.13 6.99 3.44
C GLY A 39 23.91 6.66 4.29
N PHE A 40 24.10 6.49 5.59
CA PHE A 40 22.98 6.20 6.50
C PHE A 40 21.88 7.29 6.47
N ALA A 41 22.30 8.56 6.46
CA ALA A 41 21.37 9.70 6.38
C ALA A 41 20.53 9.75 5.10
N TYR A 42 20.97 9.12 4.00
CA TYR A 42 20.19 9.02 2.76
C TYR A 42 18.81 8.41 3.01
N TYR A 43 18.75 7.37 3.83
CA TYR A 43 17.53 6.64 4.11
C TYR A 43 16.53 7.43 4.96
N PHE A 44 16.99 8.40 5.75
CA PHE A 44 16.09 9.33 6.43
C PHE A 44 15.59 10.39 5.46
N HIS A 45 16.48 10.98 4.66
CA HIS A 45 16.11 12.01 3.70
C HIS A 45 15.08 11.53 2.67
N ILE A 46 15.21 10.29 2.15
CA ILE A 46 14.23 9.77 1.18
C ILE A 46 12.82 9.64 1.76
N VAL A 47 12.69 9.38 3.06
CA VAL A 47 11.39 9.34 3.76
C VAL A 47 10.85 10.76 3.93
N TRP A 48 11.70 11.70 4.32
CA TRP A 48 11.30 13.11 4.45
C TRP A 48 10.88 13.70 3.10
N ASP A 49 11.59 13.39 2.02
CA ASP A 49 11.20 13.78 0.66
C ASP A 49 9.86 13.16 0.26
N ALA A 50 9.60 11.89 0.62
CA ALA A 50 8.33 11.22 0.35
C ALA A 50 7.15 11.81 1.14
N LEU A 51 7.42 12.28 2.37
CA LEU A 51 6.47 12.97 3.25
C LEU A 51 6.40 14.48 3.01
N ASP A 52 7.20 15.05 2.11
CA ASP A 52 7.24 16.49 1.92
C ASP A 52 5.86 17.01 1.46
N ASN A 53 5.25 17.85 2.30
CA ASN A 53 3.89 18.36 2.16
C ASN A 53 2.78 17.27 2.14
N LYS A 54 3.05 16.06 2.65
CA LYS A 54 2.10 14.94 2.77
C LYS A 54 2.11 14.37 4.18
N ASN A 55 0.98 13.78 4.58
CA ASN A 55 0.86 13.04 5.85
C ASN A 55 0.74 11.52 5.63
N PHE A 56 1.01 11.06 4.42
CA PHE A 56 0.95 9.67 4.02
C PHE A 56 1.93 9.38 2.90
N ILE A 57 2.30 8.11 2.75
CA ILE A 57 3.08 7.60 1.62
C ILE A 57 2.25 6.53 0.91
N ASP A 58 2.22 6.57 -0.41
CA ASP A 58 1.50 5.57 -1.19
C ASP A 58 2.24 4.21 -1.13
N MET A 59 1.49 3.12 -0.96
CA MET A 59 2.07 1.78 -0.85
C MET A 59 2.76 1.33 -2.14
N VAL A 60 2.34 1.82 -3.31
CA VAL A 60 3.02 1.62 -4.58
C VAL A 60 4.40 2.27 -4.55
N GLU A 61 4.51 3.48 -4.01
CA GLU A 61 5.80 4.17 -3.84
C GLU A 61 6.76 3.35 -2.96
N ILE A 62 6.25 2.81 -1.84
CA ILE A 62 7.02 1.95 -0.93
C ILE A 62 7.45 0.64 -1.62
N ARG A 63 6.58 0.01 -2.41
CA ARG A 63 6.87 -1.26 -3.11
C ARG A 63 7.87 -1.07 -4.25
N MET A 64 7.74 0.01 -5.01
CA MET A 64 8.60 0.31 -6.16
C MET A 64 9.97 0.86 -5.73
N ASN A 65 10.10 1.31 -4.48
CA ASN A 65 11.32 1.90 -3.95
C ASN A 65 11.83 1.15 -2.70
N PRO A 66 12.69 0.13 -2.85
CA PRO A 66 13.22 -0.63 -1.72
C PRO A 66 14.07 0.21 -0.75
N ASP A 67 14.67 1.32 -1.22
CA ASP A 67 15.36 2.25 -0.33
C ASP A 67 14.37 3.00 0.57
N LEU A 68 13.21 3.40 0.04
CA LEU A 68 12.16 4.04 0.83
C LEU A 68 11.61 3.09 1.89
N LYS A 69 11.38 1.81 1.55
CA LYS A 69 11.01 0.79 2.54
C LYS A 69 12.04 0.68 3.67
N THR A 70 13.33 0.69 3.32
CA THR A 70 14.43 0.65 4.31
C THR A 70 14.47 1.92 5.16
N GLY A 71 14.30 3.08 4.53
CA GLY A 71 14.22 4.37 5.22
C GLY A 71 13.07 4.44 6.19
N LEU A 72 11.89 3.98 5.79
CA LEU A 72 10.71 3.94 6.66
C LEU A 72 10.98 3.12 7.92
N PHE A 73 11.64 1.97 7.80
CA PHE A 73 12.04 1.18 8.96
C PHE A 73 12.93 2.00 9.92
N TYR A 74 13.98 2.65 9.41
CA TYR A 74 14.87 3.45 10.27
C TYR A 74 14.18 4.63 10.91
N VAL A 75 13.35 5.36 10.16
CA VAL A 75 12.57 6.48 10.68
C VAL A 75 11.61 6.00 11.76
N MET A 76 10.88 4.92 11.53
CA MET A 76 9.95 4.37 12.52
C MET A 76 10.67 3.92 13.79
N GLU A 77 11.77 3.19 13.67
CA GLU A 77 12.53 2.75 14.84
C GLU A 77 13.16 3.92 15.60
N CYS A 78 13.83 4.83 14.91
CA CYS A 78 14.56 5.92 15.56
C CYS A 78 13.65 7.01 16.11
N TYR A 79 12.39 7.13 15.67
CA TYR A 79 11.42 8.09 16.19
C TYR A 79 10.29 7.43 16.99
N ASP A 80 10.40 6.13 17.26
CA ASP A 80 9.42 5.32 17.98
C ASP A 80 7.99 5.46 17.41
N LEU A 81 7.89 5.45 16.07
CA LEU A 81 6.64 5.60 15.34
C LEU A 81 6.02 4.24 15.03
N GLY A 82 4.69 4.20 15.03
CA GLY A 82 3.94 3.16 14.33
C GLY A 82 3.42 3.66 13.00
N PHE A 83 2.61 2.83 12.36
CA PHE A 83 1.85 3.24 11.19
C PHE A 83 0.41 2.73 11.25
N SER A 84 -0.45 3.37 10.47
CA SER A 84 -1.76 2.86 10.09
C SER A 84 -1.86 2.81 8.58
N GLU A 85 -2.51 1.77 8.08
CA GLU A 85 -2.86 1.67 6.68
C GLU A 85 -4.24 2.27 6.46
N MET A 86 -4.42 2.96 5.35
CA MET A 86 -5.71 3.47 4.91
C MET A 86 -5.92 3.09 3.44
N GLU A 87 -7.17 2.87 3.06
CA GLU A 87 -7.57 2.58 1.69
C GLU A 87 -8.51 3.66 1.19
N TRP A 88 -8.26 4.13 -0.04
CA TRP A 88 -9.17 5.00 -0.77
C TRP A 88 -9.29 4.52 -2.21
N GLY A 89 -10.40 3.83 -2.51
CA GLY A 89 -10.54 3.14 -3.79
C GLY A 89 -9.47 2.06 -3.93
N THR A 90 -8.66 2.11 -4.99
CA THR A 90 -7.54 1.19 -5.19
C THR A 90 -6.24 1.67 -4.54
N CYS A 91 -6.19 2.92 -4.09
CA CYS A 91 -5.01 3.48 -3.43
C CYS A 91 -4.92 2.95 -2.00
N ARG A 92 -3.72 2.51 -1.62
CA ARG A 92 -3.38 2.15 -0.25
C ARG A 92 -2.28 3.05 0.22
N MET A 93 -2.50 3.70 1.35
CA MET A 93 -1.59 4.71 1.88
C MET A 93 -1.20 4.34 3.30
N VAL A 94 0.05 4.65 3.65
CA VAL A 94 0.62 4.45 4.97
C VAL A 94 0.75 5.80 5.65
N MET A 95 0.13 5.96 6.81
CA MET A 95 0.27 7.13 7.68
C MET A 95 1.12 6.77 8.90
N LEU A 96 2.11 7.60 9.22
CA LEU A 96 2.89 7.44 10.44
C LEU A 96 2.11 7.97 11.64
N LYS A 97 2.26 7.30 12.79
CA LYS A 97 1.51 7.60 14.01
C LYS A 97 2.39 7.49 15.25
N ASP A 98 1.90 8.06 16.34
CA ASP A 98 2.59 8.08 17.63
C ASP A 98 2.62 6.69 18.28
N GLY A 99 3.75 5.98 18.15
CA GLY A 99 3.85 4.59 18.56
C GLY A 99 2.82 3.67 17.90
N LYS A 100 2.59 2.49 18.49
CA LYS A 100 1.74 1.45 17.88
C LYS A 100 0.24 1.74 17.88
N GLU A 101 -0.27 2.54 18.82
CA GLU A 101 -1.72 2.76 18.99
C GLU A 101 -2.09 4.25 19.06
N GLY A 102 -1.14 5.16 18.86
CA GLY A 102 -1.40 6.59 18.96
C GLY A 102 -2.03 7.19 17.71
N LYS A 103 -2.25 8.51 17.78
CA LYS A 103 -2.85 9.28 16.69
C LYS A 103 -1.91 9.38 15.48
N PRO A 104 -2.46 9.51 14.25
CA PRO A 104 -1.68 9.90 13.09
C PRO A 104 -0.96 11.23 13.33
N LEU A 105 0.26 11.34 12.81
CA LEU A 105 1.12 12.51 12.96
C LEU A 105 1.33 13.19 11.61
N LYS A 106 1.42 14.52 11.63
CA LYS A 106 1.91 15.30 10.50
C LYS A 106 3.43 15.27 10.43
N TYR A 107 3.97 15.57 9.26
CA TYR A 107 5.42 15.70 9.05
C TYR A 107 6.09 16.59 10.10
N GLU A 108 5.51 17.76 10.39
CA GLU A 108 6.06 18.70 11.38
C GLU A 108 6.11 18.09 12.79
N GLU A 109 5.05 17.37 13.18
CA GLU A 109 4.98 16.69 14.48
C GLU A 109 5.96 15.51 14.62
N ILE A 110 6.46 14.98 13.49
CA ILE A 110 7.45 13.90 13.47
C ILE A 110 8.86 14.49 13.63
N ILE A 111 9.19 15.53 12.86
CA ILE A 111 10.55 16.12 12.89
C ILE A 111 10.82 16.92 14.17
N GLU A 112 9.77 17.38 14.88
CA GLU A 112 9.89 18.01 16.19
C GLU A 112 10.19 17.01 17.32
N ARG A 113 10.00 15.70 17.08
CA ARG A 113 10.29 14.67 18.07
C ARG A 113 11.79 14.49 18.27
N GLU A 114 12.16 14.19 19.50
CA GLU A 114 13.50 13.75 19.82
C GLU A 114 13.74 12.35 19.24
N MET A 115 14.84 12.20 18.52
CA MET A 115 15.27 10.92 17.98
C MET A 115 15.84 10.05 19.08
N ASN A 116 15.44 8.78 19.10
CA ASN A 116 16.00 7.74 19.96
C ASN A 116 17.45 7.45 19.55
N MET A 117 18.38 8.11 20.24
CA MET A 117 19.81 8.02 19.92
C MET A 117 20.41 6.63 20.12
N GLU A 118 19.86 5.83 21.04
CA GLU A 118 20.33 4.45 21.27
C GLU A 118 20.02 3.58 20.04
N LYS A 119 18.77 3.62 19.56
CA LYS A 119 18.36 2.93 18.34
C LYS A 119 19.10 3.44 17.12
N PHE A 120 19.23 4.77 17.00
CA PHE A 120 19.98 5.39 15.91
C PHE A 120 21.43 4.88 15.86
N SER A 121 22.15 4.92 17.00
CA SER A 121 23.53 4.45 17.07
C SER A 121 23.66 2.97 16.71
N LYS A 122 22.74 2.12 17.21
CA LYS A 122 22.71 0.69 16.87
C LYS A 122 22.49 0.47 15.37
N HIS A 123 21.53 1.17 14.75
CA HIS A 123 21.27 1.03 13.33
C HIS A 123 22.39 1.59 12.45
N LEU A 124 23.05 2.67 12.88
CA LEU A 124 24.24 3.21 12.21
C LEU A 124 25.41 2.22 12.26
N GLU A 125 25.65 1.57 13.41
CA GLU A 125 26.67 0.53 13.54
C GLU A 125 26.37 -0.66 12.61
N ASN A 126 25.12 -1.16 12.63
CA ASN A 126 24.67 -2.22 11.73
C ASN A 126 24.89 -1.84 10.25
N PHE A 127 24.50 -0.64 9.87
CA PHE A 127 24.70 -0.12 8.51
C PHE A 127 26.19 -0.10 8.11
N ASN A 128 27.06 0.37 9.00
CA ASN A 128 28.50 0.40 8.74
C ASN A 128 29.10 -1.02 8.62
N ASN A 129 28.51 -2.00 9.31
CA ASN A 129 28.87 -3.42 9.21
C ASN A 129 28.20 -4.13 8.01
N GLY A 130 27.41 -3.42 7.19
CA GLY A 130 26.71 -3.97 6.04
C GLY A 130 25.44 -4.77 6.37
N ILE A 131 24.92 -4.65 7.59
CA ILE A 131 23.70 -5.32 8.05
C ILE A 131 22.50 -4.42 7.78
N MET A 132 21.67 -4.79 6.81
CA MET A 132 20.49 -4.03 6.38
C MET A 132 19.19 -4.60 6.97
N PRO A 133 18.16 -3.77 7.25
CA PRO A 133 16.88 -4.20 7.83
C PRO A 133 16.15 -5.29 7.03
N GLN A 134 16.22 -5.25 5.69
CA GLN A 134 15.57 -6.25 4.84
C GLN A 134 16.09 -7.67 5.12
N MET A 135 17.38 -7.83 5.39
CA MET A 135 17.98 -9.13 5.74
C MET A 135 17.53 -9.64 7.11
N GLN A 136 17.14 -8.75 8.03
CA GLN A 136 16.61 -9.11 9.35
C GLN A 136 15.12 -9.46 9.25
N GLN A 137 14.35 -8.70 8.46
CA GLN A 137 12.93 -8.97 8.22
C GLN A 137 12.70 -10.25 7.44
N GLU A 138 13.51 -10.57 6.42
CA GLU A 138 13.40 -11.83 5.67
C GLU A 138 13.66 -13.03 6.59
N GLN A 139 14.66 -12.95 7.48
CA GLN A 139 14.93 -13.99 8.47
C GLN A 139 13.80 -14.16 9.50
N GLU A 140 13.15 -13.07 9.90
CA GLU A 140 11.99 -13.09 10.81
C GLU A 140 10.70 -13.56 10.12
N GLN A 141 10.51 -13.23 8.84
CA GLN A 141 9.37 -13.64 8.01
C GLN A 141 9.42 -15.13 7.66
N ASP A 142 10.61 -15.65 7.32
CA ASP A 142 10.85 -17.09 7.11
C ASP A 142 10.59 -17.88 8.40
N ALA A 143 10.92 -17.31 9.58
CA ALA A 143 10.63 -17.90 10.87
C ALA A 143 9.14 -17.81 11.28
N ALA A 144 8.40 -16.83 10.76
CA ALA A 144 6.98 -16.58 11.06
C ALA A 144 5.99 -17.14 10.01
N GLY A 145 6.48 -17.72 8.91
CA GLY A 145 5.66 -18.37 7.89
C GLY A 145 4.74 -17.43 7.10
N GLN A 146 5.08 -16.15 6.95
CA GLN A 146 4.30 -15.20 6.16
C GLN A 146 4.47 -15.50 4.66
N GLN A 147 3.41 -15.97 4.00
CA GLN A 147 3.39 -16.24 2.56
C GLN A 147 3.34 -14.93 1.75
N ASP A 148 3.95 -14.95 0.56
CA ASP A 148 3.80 -13.91 -0.45
C ASP A 148 2.32 -13.65 -0.75
N LYS A 149 1.97 -12.40 -1.06
CA LYS A 149 0.58 -12.05 -1.42
C LYS A 149 0.22 -12.72 -2.74
N GLU A 150 -0.70 -13.68 -2.70
CA GLU A 150 -1.26 -14.31 -3.89
C GLU A 150 -2.31 -13.39 -4.53
N GLU A 151 -2.24 -13.24 -5.86
CA GLU A 151 -3.31 -12.62 -6.63
C GLU A 151 -4.44 -13.63 -6.80
N LYS A 152 -5.65 -13.27 -6.36
CA LYS A 152 -6.88 -14.04 -6.59
C LYS A 152 -7.78 -13.42 -7.64
N GLU A 153 -8.72 -14.22 -8.13
CA GLU A 153 -9.65 -13.91 -9.20
C GLU A 153 -10.65 -12.81 -8.83
N PHE A 154 -10.98 -11.93 -9.78
CA PHE A 154 -12.09 -10.99 -9.62
C PHE A 154 -13.43 -11.70 -9.80
N GLY A 155 -14.53 -11.09 -9.33
CA GLY A 155 -15.83 -11.73 -9.47
C GLY A 155 -16.97 -11.16 -8.64
N TRP A 156 -18.14 -11.74 -8.84
CA TRP A 156 -19.38 -11.41 -8.16
C TRP A 156 -19.60 -12.32 -6.96
N LEU A 157 -19.91 -11.74 -5.81
CA LEU A 157 -20.23 -12.48 -4.60
C LEU A 157 -21.71 -12.29 -4.26
N SER A 158 -22.45 -13.39 -4.34
CA SER A 158 -23.88 -13.43 -4.02
C SER A 158 -24.16 -13.14 -2.53
N PRO A 159 -25.38 -12.70 -2.17
CA PRO A 159 -25.79 -12.55 -0.77
C PRO A 159 -25.62 -13.81 0.09
N THR A 160 -25.61 -14.99 -0.54
CA THR A 160 -25.45 -16.29 0.13
C THR A 160 -23.99 -16.71 0.28
N GLY A 161 -23.02 -15.87 -0.12
CA GLY A 161 -21.59 -16.17 -0.01
C GLY A 161 -21.02 -17.05 -1.13
N VAL A 162 -21.79 -17.30 -2.20
CA VAL A 162 -21.30 -18.01 -3.40
C VAL A 162 -20.60 -17.00 -4.31
N PHE A 163 -19.34 -17.28 -4.61
CA PHE A 163 -18.51 -16.47 -5.49
C PHE A 163 -18.53 -17.01 -6.92
N THR A 164 -18.68 -16.10 -7.88
CA THR A 164 -18.64 -16.36 -9.31
C THR A 164 -17.51 -15.53 -9.90
N GLU A 165 -16.44 -16.20 -10.32
CA GLU A 165 -15.29 -15.57 -10.97
C GLU A 165 -15.71 -14.81 -12.23
N SER A 166 -15.10 -13.66 -12.45
CA SER A 166 -15.29 -12.81 -13.62
C SER A 166 -13.95 -12.25 -14.05
N PRO A 167 -13.52 -12.46 -15.31
CA PRO A 167 -12.32 -11.85 -15.84
C PRO A 167 -12.30 -10.33 -15.68
N PHE A 168 -11.08 -9.78 -15.68
CA PHE A 168 -10.91 -8.33 -15.60
C PHE A 168 -11.62 -7.62 -16.76
N GLY A 169 -12.45 -6.63 -16.43
CA GLY A 169 -13.17 -5.80 -17.40
C GLY A 169 -14.48 -6.40 -17.92
N THR A 170 -14.86 -7.63 -17.54
CA THR A 170 -16.07 -8.32 -18.02
C THR A 170 -17.22 -8.30 -17.01
N HIS A 171 -17.30 -7.24 -16.20
CA HIS A 171 -18.26 -7.18 -15.10
C HIS A 171 -19.72 -7.21 -15.57
N GLU A 172 -20.02 -6.63 -16.74
CA GLU A 172 -21.39 -6.63 -17.27
C GLU A 172 -21.73 -7.99 -17.89
N GLU A 173 -20.86 -8.54 -18.73
CA GLU A 173 -21.09 -9.83 -19.39
C GLU A 173 -21.25 -10.97 -18.37
N SER A 174 -20.45 -10.94 -17.29
CA SER A 174 -20.62 -11.89 -16.17
C SER A 174 -21.92 -11.67 -15.38
N ALA A 175 -22.36 -10.42 -15.22
CA ALA A 175 -23.64 -10.14 -14.59
C ALA A 175 -24.82 -10.63 -15.43
N GLU A 176 -24.74 -10.49 -16.76
CA GLU A 176 -25.71 -11.05 -17.70
C GLU A 176 -25.81 -12.57 -17.55
N GLN A 177 -24.67 -13.28 -17.55
CA GLN A 177 -24.63 -14.73 -17.35
C GLN A 177 -25.25 -15.16 -16.02
N ILE A 178 -24.91 -14.48 -14.91
CA ILE A 178 -25.51 -14.76 -13.60
C ILE A 178 -27.02 -14.55 -13.63
N CYS A 179 -27.50 -13.47 -14.25
CA CYS A 179 -28.94 -13.20 -14.37
C CYS A 179 -29.66 -14.29 -15.18
N GLU A 180 -29.07 -14.78 -16.27
CA GLU A 180 -29.61 -15.88 -17.06
C GLU A 180 -29.64 -17.19 -16.28
N GLU A 181 -28.52 -17.58 -15.67
CA GLU A 181 -28.38 -18.84 -14.92
C GLU A 181 -29.28 -18.90 -13.68
N LYS A 182 -29.47 -17.76 -13.00
CA LYS A 182 -30.34 -17.66 -11.82
C LYS A 182 -31.80 -17.42 -12.18
N GLY A 183 -32.13 -17.24 -13.46
CA GLY A 183 -33.49 -16.96 -13.92
C GLY A 183 -34.01 -15.57 -13.51
N PHE A 184 -33.13 -14.59 -13.34
CA PHE A 184 -33.49 -13.22 -12.96
C PHE A 184 -33.89 -12.33 -14.13
N THR A 185 -33.80 -12.81 -15.37
CA THR A 185 -34.03 -11.99 -16.58
C THR A 185 -35.38 -11.28 -16.60
N GLU A 186 -36.47 -11.95 -16.20
CA GLU A 186 -37.80 -11.31 -16.15
C GLU A 186 -37.90 -10.23 -15.06
N GLU A 187 -37.35 -10.51 -13.87
CA GLU A 187 -37.29 -9.56 -12.75
C GLU A 187 -36.48 -8.32 -13.13
N TYR A 188 -35.35 -8.52 -13.81
CA TYR A 188 -34.54 -7.44 -14.37
C TYR A 188 -35.35 -6.56 -15.34
N TRP A 189 -36.02 -7.14 -16.34
CA TRP A 189 -36.79 -6.35 -17.30
C TRP A 189 -37.97 -5.61 -16.67
N ASN A 190 -38.55 -6.14 -15.61
CA ASN A 190 -39.57 -5.44 -14.84
C ASN A 190 -38.96 -4.28 -14.04
N TRP A 191 -37.83 -4.50 -13.37
CA TRP A 191 -37.08 -3.44 -12.70
C TRP A 191 -36.67 -2.31 -13.66
N VAL A 192 -36.17 -2.63 -14.86
CA VAL A 192 -35.85 -1.63 -15.89
C VAL A 192 -37.10 -0.83 -16.29
N LYS A 193 -38.26 -1.48 -16.46
CA LYS A 193 -39.52 -0.81 -16.83
C LYS A 193 -39.99 0.16 -15.75
N GLU A 194 -39.87 -0.22 -14.49
CA GLU A 194 -40.28 0.59 -13.34
C GLU A 194 -39.38 1.82 -13.15
N ASN A 195 -38.10 1.73 -13.55
CA ASN A 195 -37.10 2.79 -13.37
C ASN A 195 -36.81 3.64 -14.63
N ARG A 196 -37.67 3.58 -15.66
CA ARG A 196 -37.50 4.28 -16.96
C ARG A 196 -37.41 5.82 -16.90
N GLY A 197 -37.65 6.44 -15.74
CA GLY A 197 -37.57 7.89 -15.57
C GLY A 197 -36.15 8.46 -15.47
N ASN A 198 -35.13 7.62 -15.25
CA ASN A 198 -33.74 8.03 -15.16
C ASN A 198 -32.97 7.60 -16.41
N GLU A 199 -32.43 8.56 -17.17
CA GLU A 199 -31.70 8.36 -18.45
C GLU A 199 -30.33 7.66 -18.33
N ILE A 200 -30.05 6.96 -17.23
CA ILE A 200 -28.79 6.21 -17.04
C ILE A 200 -29.05 4.75 -17.38
N ASN A 201 -28.15 4.16 -18.18
CA ASN A 201 -28.20 2.77 -18.62
C ASN A 201 -28.40 1.83 -17.43
N HIS A 202 -29.59 1.24 -17.30
CA HIS A 202 -29.90 0.19 -16.33
C HIS A 202 -29.26 -1.11 -16.79
N LEU A 203 -28.02 -1.36 -16.37
CA LEU A 203 -27.26 -2.55 -16.75
C LEU A 203 -27.56 -3.73 -15.80
N MET A 204 -27.28 -4.96 -16.22
CA MET A 204 -27.52 -6.14 -15.38
C MET A 204 -26.60 -6.16 -14.15
N ARG A 205 -25.38 -5.60 -14.25
CA ARG A 205 -24.51 -5.39 -13.08
C ARG A 205 -25.15 -4.49 -12.01
N ASP A 206 -25.88 -3.47 -12.45
CA ASP A 206 -26.52 -2.50 -11.54
C ASP A 206 -27.69 -3.21 -10.85
N PHE A 207 -28.48 -3.98 -11.60
CA PHE A 207 -29.54 -4.82 -11.05
C PHE A 207 -29.03 -5.84 -10.02
N LEU A 208 -27.93 -6.55 -10.31
CA LEU A 208 -27.36 -7.51 -9.37
C LEU A 208 -26.94 -6.84 -8.06
N SER A 209 -26.33 -5.66 -8.13
CA SER A 209 -25.86 -4.93 -6.96
C SER A 209 -27.00 -4.27 -6.19
N GLU A 210 -27.85 -3.50 -6.87
CA GLU A 210 -28.90 -2.68 -6.28
C GLU A 210 -30.15 -3.45 -5.89
N VAL A 211 -30.49 -4.52 -6.60
CA VAL A 211 -31.71 -5.30 -6.36
C VAL A 211 -31.38 -6.64 -5.71
N LYS A 212 -30.45 -7.39 -6.29
CA LYS A 212 -30.15 -8.75 -5.78
C LYS A 212 -29.15 -8.74 -4.62
N GLY A 213 -28.47 -7.64 -4.35
CA GLY A 213 -27.53 -7.50 -3.22
C GLY A 213 -26.20 -8.22 -3.40
N TYR A 214 -25.82 -8.50 -4.65
CA TYR A 214 -24.47 -8.99 -4.96
C TYR A 214 -23.46 -7.87 -4.71
N CYS A 215 -22.23 -8.24 -4.35
CA CYS A 215 -21.11 -7.32 -4.35
C CYS A 215 -20.04 -7.77 -5.36
N LEU A 216 -19.27 -6.81 -5.87
CA LEU A 216 -18.25 -7.04 -6.89
C LEU A 216 -16.86 -6.88 -6.28
N ILE A 217 -16.02 -7.90 -6.41
CA ILE A 217 -14.59 -7.86 -6.11
C ILE A 217 -13.87 -7.56 -7.42
N HIS A 218 -13.21 -6.40 -7.54
CA HIS A 218 -12.55 -5.97 -8.79
C HIS A 218 -11.38 -5.01 -8.56
N ASN A 219 -10.70 -4.59 -9.63
CA ASN A 219 -9.66 -3.55 -9.60
C ASN A 219 -9.81 -2.59 -10.80
N PRO A 220 -10.65 -1.55 -10.73
CA PRO A 220 -10.94 -0.68 -11.88
C PRO A 220 -9.71 0.07 -12.43
N SER A 221 -8.65 0.27 -11.64
CA SER A 221 -7.42 0.90 -12.12
C SER A 221 -6.47 -0.05 -12.85
N GLY A 222 -6.66 -1.37 -12.74
CA GLY A 222 -5.79 -2.38 -13.37
C GLY A 222 -4.37 -2.48 -12.77
N TYR A 223 -4.05 -1.66 -11.77
CA TYR A 223 -2.75 -1.65 -11.10
C TYR A 223 -2.95 -1.84 -9.60
N THR A 224 -2.60 -3.02 -9.09
CA THR A 224 -2.54 -3.40 -7.67
C THR A 224 -3.81 -3.16 -6.83
N GLY A 225 -4.02 -3.99 -5.81
CA GLY A 225 -5.14 -3.81 -4.88
C GLY A 225 -6.48 -4.34 -5.41
N TYR A 226 -7.44 -4.41 -4.49
CA TYR A 226 -8.79 -4.92 -4.73
C TYR A 226 -9.79 -3.93 -4.15
N ILE A 227 -10.93 -3.74 -4.80
CA ILE A 227 -12.09 -3.03 -4.28
C ILE A 227 -13.23 -4.04 -4.14
N VAL A 228 -14.00 -3.88 -3.07
CA VAL A 228 -15.30 -4.53 -2.91
C VAL A 228 -16.37 -3.46 -3.09
N THR A 229 -17.12 -3.52 -4.19
CA THR A 229 -18.20 -2.59 -4.48
C THR A 229 -19.54 -3.22 -4.14
N ASN A 230 -20.34 -2.58 -3.28
CA ASN A 230 -21.66 -3.05 -2.86
C ASN A 230 -22.65 -1.88 -2.74
N MET A 231 -23.87 -2.06 -3.25
CA MET A 231 -24.95 -1.06 -3.13
C MET A 231 -25.89 -1.34 -1.96
N LYS A 232 -25.90 -2.58 -1.45
CA LYS A 232 -26.60 -2.97 -0.21
C LYS A 232 -25.59 -3.31 0.89
N ASN A 233 -26.04 -3.27 2.14
CA ASN A 233 -25.25 -3.79 3.25
C ASN A 233 -24.88 -5.25 3.01
N LEU A 234 -23.61 -5.59 3.20
CA LEU A 234 -23.11 -6.95 3.05
C LEU A 234 -23.76 -7.88 4.08
N THR A 235 -24.17 -9.06 3.63
CA THR A 235 -24.67 -10.12 4.51
C THR A 235 -23.52 -10.71 5.34
N LYS A 236 -23.87 -11.42 6.42
CA LYS A 236 -22.89 -12.18 7.22
C LYS A 236 -22.08 -13.17 6.35
N GLN A 237 -22.76 -13.87 5.43
CA GLN A 237 -22.12 -14.84 4.53
C GLN A 237 -21.15 -14.16 3.56
N GLN A 238 -21.49 -12.97 3.05
CA GLN A 238 -20.58 -12.19 2.23
C GLN A 238 -19.35 -11.73 3.04
N LYS A 239 -19.54 -11.21 4.25
CA LYS A 239 -18.45 -10.78 5.13
C LYS A 239 -17.50 -11.93 5.50
N GLU A 240 -18.04 -13.09 5.87
CA GLU A 240 -17.27 -14.30 6.15
C GLU A 240 -16.45 -14.75 4.93
N PHE A 241 -17.06 -14.77 3.74
CA PHE A 241 -16.33 -15.07 2.50
C PHE A 241 -15.21 -14.06 2.25
N LEU A 242 -15.50 -12.75 2.32
CA LEU A 242 -14.53 -11.69 2.05
C LEU A 242 -13.36 -11.73 3.05
N TYR A 243 -13.63 -11.97 4.33
CA TYR A 243 -12.60 -12.16 5.35
C TYR A 243 -11.65 -13.29 4.95
N GLY A 244 -12.17 -14.49 4.68
CA GLY A 244 -11.34 -15.63 4.26
C GLY A 244 -10.60 -15.35 2.95
N TYR A 245 -11.29 -14.79 1.97
CA TYR A 245 -10.75 -14.43 0.66
C TYR A 245 -9.52 -13.53 0.77
N PHE A 246 -9.58 -12.44 1.57
CA PHE A 246 -8.46 -11.52 1.77
C PHE A 246 -7.39 -12.08 2.72
N MET A 247 -7.74 -12.90 3.72
CA MET A 247 -6.77 -13.57 4.58
C MET A 247 -5.88 -14.53 3.79
N ASP A 248 -6.47 -15.34 2.93
CA ASP A 248 -5.76 -16.28 2.06
C ASP A 248 -4.79 -15.56 1.10
N MET A 249 -5.14 -14.35 0.64
CA MET A 249 -4.22 -13.50 -0.16
C MET A 249 -3.09 -12.88 0.67
N GLY A 250 -3.04 -13.12 1.98
CA GLY A 250 -2.13 -12.43 2.88
C GLY A 250 -2.47 -10.93 3.06
N ASP A 251 -3.67 -10.49 2.70
CA ASP A 251 -4.14 -9.11 2.87
C ASP A 251 -4.99 -8.94 4.13
N ARG A 252 -4.33 -9.13 5.27
CA ARG A 252 -4.95 -9.07 6.59
C ARG A 252 -5.68 -7.74 6.87
N PHE A 253 -5.10 -6.61 6.48
CA PHE A 253 -5.73 -5.30 6.67
C PHE A 253 -7.10 -5.24 5.99
N LYS A 254 -7.21 -5.74 4.76
CA LYS A 254 -8.47 -5.72 4.02
C LYS A 254 -9.45 -6.75 4.56
N ALA A 255 -8.96 -7.92 4.97
CA ALA A 255 -9.78 -8.92 5.63
C ALA A 255 -10.45 -8.37 6.90
N GLU A 256 -9.67 -7.68 7.75
CA GLU A 256 -10.15 -7.14 9.03
C GLU A 256 -11.25 -6.07 8.86
N GLN A 257 -11.41 -5.47 7.68
CA GLN A 257 -12.54 -4.59 7.36
C GLN A 257 -13.90 -5.32 7.30
N PHE A 258 -13.90 -6.63 7.15
CA PHE A 258 -15.10 -7.46 7.05
C PHE A 258 -15.40 -8.25 8.33
N VAL A 259 -14.67 -8.00 9.42
CA VAL A 259 -15.00 -8.53 10.74
C VAL A 259 -16.11 -7.69 11.35
N ASP A 260 -17.21 -8.34 11.72
CA ASP A 260 -18.24 -7.69 12.53
C ASP A 260 -17.67 -7.45 13.93
N PHE A 261 -17.42 -6.19 14.26
CA PHE A 261 -17.30 -5.77 15.65
C PHE A 261 -18.73 -5.64 16.19
N ASP A 262 -19.20 -6.70 16.83
CA ASP A 262 -20.47 -6.73 17.58
C ASP A 262 -20.58 -5.54 18.57
#